data_AF-A0A661Z049-F1
#
_entry.id   AF-A0A661Z049-F1
#
_cell.length_a   1.000
_cell.length_b   1.000
_cell.length_c   1.000
_cell.angle_alpha   90.00
_cell.angle_beta   90.00
_cell.angle_gamma   90.00
#
_symmetry.space_group_name_H-M   'P 1'
#
loop_
_entity.id
_entity.type
_entity.pdbx_description
1 polymer ?
#
loop_
_entity_poly.entity_id
_entity_poly.type
_entity_poly.pdbx_seq_one_letter_code
_entity_poly.pdbx_strand_id
1 'polypeptide(L)'
;MQSIIKDKQYYKFCFYGFLKNLRFFDAFFILFLIEKGLSFTEIGSLYAIREIFINVFEIPSGIIADTYGRKNSLIASFIAYIISFYVFYTSENYWFFILAFILYGVGDAFRTGTHKGMIMDYLKLNKWSDQKIQYYGHTRSCSQKGSAISSLLAGLIVFYSGSYQNIFL
;
A
#
# COMPACT_ATOMS: atom_id res chain seq x y z
N MET A 1 -0.11 -32.64 3.53
CA MET A 1 0.11 -31.29 2.96
C MET A 1 1.35 -31.36 2.09
N GLN A 2 1.25 -31.06 0.79
CA GLN A 2 2.43 -30.93 -0.08
C GLN A 2 3.31 -29.80 0.46
N SER A 3 4.61 -30.02 0.60
CA SER A 3 5.56 -29.00 1.04
C SER A 3 5.76 -27.97 -0.07
N ILE A 4 5.54 -26.70 0.22
CA ILE A 4 5.79 -25.61 -0.72
C ILE A 4 7.27 -25.49 -1.07
N ILE A 5 7.58 -25.19 -2.33
CA ILE A 5 8.95 -24.91 -2.76
C ILE A 5 9.30 -23.46 -2.36
N LYS A 6 10.32 -23.30 -1.51
CA LYS A 6 10.80 -21.99 -1.01
C LYS A 6 12.12 -21.62 -1.67
N ASP A 7 12.06 -21.24 -2.93
CA ASP A 7 13.22 -20.78 -3.68
C ASP A 7 13.59 -19.32 -3.36
N LYS A 8 14.61 -18.79 -4.04
CA LYS A 8 15.05 -17.39 -3.88
C LYS A 8 13.93 -16.38 -4.18
N GLN A 9 13.01 -16.70 -5.10
CA GLN A 9 11.93 -15.80 -5.49
C GLN A 9 10.83 -15.76 -4.42
N TYR A 10 10.54 -16.87 -3.74
CA TYR A 10 9.67 -16.92 -2.57
C TYR A 10 10.11 -15.91 -1.50
N TYR A 11 11.40 -15.91 -1.15
CA TYR A 11 11.92 -14.97 -0.15
C TYR A 11 11.85 -13.52 -0.62
N LYS A 12 12.06 -13.24 -1.91
CA LYS A 12 11.86 -11.90 -2.47
C LYS A 12 10.41 -11.43 -2.36
N PHE A 13 9.43 -12.29 -2.64
CA PHE A 13 8.02 -11.96 -2.47
C PHE A 13 7.66 -11.75 -0.99
N CYS A 14 8.19 -12.57 -0.10
CA CYS A 14 8.02 -12.39 1.35
C CYS A 14 8.61 -11.06 1.83
N PHE A 15 9.83 -10.75 1.42
CA PHE A 15 10.53 -9.53 1.81
C PHE A 15 9.85 -8.27 1.26
N TYR A 16 9.48 -8.30 -0.03
CA TYR A 16 8.69 -7.23 -0.62
C TYR A 16 7.32 -7.08 0.07
N GLY A 17 6.64 -8.18 0.35
CA GLY A 17 5.39 -8.20 1.10
C GLY A 17 5.53 -7.59 2.49
N PHE A 18 6.61 -7.89 3.21
CA PHE A 18 6.91 -7.30 4.50
C PHE A 18 7.15 -5.79 4.39
N LEU A 19 8.13 -5.38 3.57
CA LEU A 19 8.52 -3.98 3.44
C LEU A 19 7.40 -3.07 2.94
N LYS A 20 6.64 -3.51 1.93
CA LYS A 20 5.55 -2.70 1.36
C LYS A 20 4.37 -2.47 2.33
N ASN A 21 4.32 -3.23 3.43
CA ASN A 21 3.29 -3.12 4.46
C ASN A 21 3.82 -2.45 5.74
N LEU A 22 5.03 -1.89 5.72
CA LEU A 22 5.50 -0.92 6.71
C LEU A 22 4.83 0.44 6.47
N ARG A 23 3.50 0.48 6.62
CA ARG A 23 2.66 1.67 6.49
C ARG A 23 2.45 2.28 7.87
N PHE A 24 3.38 3.13 8.31
CA PHE A 24 3.34 3.71 9.65
C PHE A 24 2.13 4.63 9.85
N PHE A 25 1.68 5.30 8.78
CA PHE A 25 0.57 6.23 8.84
C PHE A 25 -0.81 5.58 9.08
N ASP A 26 -1.03 4.33 8.63
CA ASP A 26 -2.37 3.71 8.56
C ASP A 26 -3.12 3.75 9.89
N ALA A 27 -2.43 3.49 11.01
CA ALA A 27 -3.06 3.40 12.34
C ALA A 27 -3.50 4.76 12.93
N PHE A 28 -2.87 5.85 12.50
CA PHE A 28 -3.07 7.19 13.08
C PHE A 28 -3.61 8.19 12.07
N PHE A 29 -3.93 7.76 10.84
CA PHE A 29 -4.21 8.69 9.75
C PHE A 29 -5.43 9.57 10.01
N ILE A 30 -6.51 9.02 10.58
CA ILE A 30 -7.69 9.81 10.94
C ILE A 30 -7.36 10.81 12.06
N LEU A 31 -6.58 10.39 13.07
CA LEU A 31 -6.16 11.26 14.17
C LEU A 31 -5.29 12.42 13.67
N PHE A 32 -4.40 12.15 12.71
CA PHE A 32 -3.64 13.18 12.01
C PHE A 32 -4.55 14.22 11.32
N LEU A 33 -5.59 13.78 10.60
CA LEU A 33 -6.51 14.70 9.92
C LEU A 33 -7.34 15.53 10.90
N ILE A 34 -7.74 14.93 12.03
CA ILE A 34 -8.43 15.64 13.12
C ILE A 34 -7.49 16.68 13.75
N GLU A 35 -6.22 16.34 13.99
CA GLU A 35 -5.20 17.27 14.49
C GLU A 35 -4.99 18.45 13.52
N LYS A 36 -5.10 18.21 12.21
CA LYS A 36 -5.08 19.24 11.16
C LYS A 36 -6.38 20.06 11.08
N GLY A 37 -7.34 19.84 11.98
CA GLY A 37 -8.55 20.65 12.11
C GLY A 37 -9.70 20.26 11.17
N LEU A 38 -9.60 19.13 10.47
CA LEU A 38 -10.69 18.69 9.58
C LEU A 38 -11.87 18.14 10.38
N SER A 39 -13.07 18.49 9.91
CA SER A 39 -14.32 17.90 10.39
C SER A 39 -14.47 16.44 9.92
N PHE A 40 -15.31 15.67 10.63
CA PHE A 40 -15.62 14.29 10.21
C PHE A 40 -16.24 14.22 8.81
N THR A 41 -16.99 15.25 8.39
CA THR A 41 -17.57 15.33 7.04
C THR A 41 -16.48 15.47 5.98
N GLU A 42 -15.48 16.33 6.21
CA GLU A 42 -14.33 16.51 5.32
C GLU A 42 -13.45 15.26 5.27
N ILE A 43 -13.24 14.60 6.41
CA ILE A 43 -12.51 13.32 6.43
C ILE A 43 -13.30 12.26 5.62
N GLY A 44 -14.61 12.17 5.82
CA GLY A 44 -15.48 11.25 5.08
C GLY A 44 -15.44 11.49 3.57
N SER A 45 -15.48 12.75 3.12
CA SER A 45 -15.38 13.09 1.70
C SER A 45 -14.02 12.75 1.10
N LEU A 46 -12.91 12.97 1.82
CA LEU A 46 -11.57 12.56 1.37
C LEU A 46 -11.48 11.05 1.14
N TYR A 47 -11.96 10.24 2.09
CA TYR A 47 -12.01 8.79 1.93
C TYR A 47 -12.90 8.36 0.76
N ALA A 48 -14.07 8.98 0.60
CA ALA A 48 -14.95 8.70 -0.52
C ALA A 48 -14.27 9.01 -1.87
N ILE A 49 -13.59 10.16 -1.99
CA ILE A 49 -12.83 10.53 -3.19
C ILE A 49 -11.75 9.48 -3.47
N ARG A 50 -10.94 9.12 -2.47
CA ARG A 50 -9.91 8.10 -2.64
C ARG A 50 -10.49 6.78 -3.14
N GLU A 51 -11.56 6.28 -2.54
CA GLU A 51 -12.17 5.01 -2.94
C GLU A 51 -12.75 5.08 -4.36
N ILE A 52 -13.37 6.20 -4.75
CA ILE A 52 -13.80 6.42 -6.13
C ILE A 52 -12.62 6.31 -7.09
N PHE A 53 -11.51 7.00 -6.81
CA PHE A 53 -10.33 6.97 -7.66
C PHE A 53 -9.65 5.59 -7.68
N ILE A 54 -9.61 4.86 -6.56
CA ILE A 54 -9.12 3.47 -6.54
C ILE A 54 -9.94 2.62 -7.52
N ASN A 55 -11.27 2.63 -7.39
CA ASN A 55 -12.16 1.81 -8.22
C ASN A 55 -12.07 2.20 -9.71
N VAL A 56 -12.06 3.50 -10.01
CA VAL A 56 -11.95 4.00 -11.39
C VAL A 56 -10.61 3.60 -12.02
N PHE A 57 -9.51 3.66 -11.26
CA PHE A 57 -8.17 3.35 -11.77
C PHE A 57 -7.77 1.87 -11.62
N GLU A 58 -8.56 1.02 -10.96
CA GLU A 58 -8.24 -0.40 -10.80
C GLU A 58 -8.15 -1.11 -12.16
N ILE A 59 -9.13 -0.91 -13.05
CA ILE A 59 -9.13 -1.51 -14.38
C ILE A 59 -8.01 -0.92 -15.27
N PRO A 60 -7.88 0.42 -15.44
CA PRO A 60 -6.79 1.01 -16.20
C PRO A 60 -5.40 0.59 -15.71
N SER A 61 -5.19 0.56 -14.38
CA SER A 61 -3.90 0.21 -13.80
C SER A 61 -3.53 -1.25 -14.08
N GLY A 62 -4.50 -2.17 -14.10
CA GLY A 62 -4.32 -3.55 -14.53
C GLY A 62 -3.86 -3.64 -15.98
N ILE A 63 -4.58 -2.98 -16.90
CA ILE A 63 -4.23 -2.93 -18.32
C ILE A 63 -2.82 -2.37 -18.52
N ILE A 64 -2.48 -1.27 -17.84
CA ILE A 64 -1.16 -0.64 -17.92
C ILE A 64 -0.08 -1.59 -17.37
N ALA A 65 -0.34 -2.29 -16.27
CA ALA A 65 0.61 -3.24 -15.69
C ALA A 65 0.87 -4.45 -16.60
N ASP A 66 -0.14 -4.95 -17.29
CA ASP A 66 0.01 -6.07 -18.21
C ASP A 66 0.64 -5.63 -19.54
N THR A 67 0.44 -4.38 -19.97
CA THR A 67 0.97 -3.84 -21.25
C THR A 67 2.38 -3.25 -21.13
N TYR A 68 2.62 -2.38 -20.16
CA TYR A 68 3.90 -1.67 -19.95
C TYR A 68 4.79 -2.36 -18.90
N GLY A 69 4.31 -3.45 -18.33
CA GLY A 69 5.04 -4.26 -17.37
C GLY A 69 4.79 -3.87 -15.92
N ARG A 70 4.55 -4.89 -15.10
CA ARG A 70 4.26 -4.80 -13.66
C ARG A 70 5.29 -3.99 -12.85
N LYS A 71 6.57 -3.97 -13.26
CA LYS A 71 7.63 -3.18 -12.60
C LYS A 71 7.41 -1.67 -12.78
N ASN A 72 7.07 -1.23 -13.98
CA ASN A 72 6.86 0.19 -14.28
C ASN A 72 5.62 0.72 -13.57
N SER A 73 4.55 -0.08 -13.49
CA SER A 73 3.37 0.26 -12.70
C SER A 73 3.67 0.46 -11.21
N LEU A 74 4.57 -0.36 -10.63
CA LEU A 74 5.00 -0.16 -9.24
C LEU A 74 5.83 1.11 -9.07
N ILE A 75 6.70 1.44 -10.01
CA ILE A 75 7.47 2.69 -9.96
C ILE A 75 6.53 3.89 -9.98
N ALA A 76 5.56 3.91 -10.91
CA ALA A 76 4.55 4.97 -10.98
C ALA A 76 3.74 5.09 -9.68
N SER A 77 3.33 3.95 -9.10
CA SER A 77 2.66 3.89 -7.80
C SER A 77 3.49 4.55 -6.69
N PHE A 78 4.78 4.19 -6.57
CA PHE A 78 5.63 4.75 -5.54
C PHE A 78 5.90 6.25 -5.73
N ILE A 79 6.02 6.72 -6.97
CA ILE A 79 6.13 8.16 -7.24
C ILE A 79 4.86 8.89 -6.77
N ALA A 80 3.67 8.36 -7.09
CA ALA A 80 2.40 8.95 -6.64
C ALA A 80 2.28 8.97 -5.11
N TYR A 81 2.75 7.92 -4.42
CA TYR A 81 2.81 7.89 -2.96
C TYR A 81 3.78 8.91 -2.37
N ILE A 82 4.98 9.05 -2.93
CA ILE A 82 5.96 10.02 -2.43
C ILE A 82 5.37 11.43 -2.51
N ILE A 83 4.73 11.78 -3.62
CA ILE A 83 4.09 13.09 -3.78
C ILE A 83 2.92 13.23 -2.80
N SER A 84 2.08 12.20 -2.67
CA SER A 84 0.95 12.20 -1.74
C SER A 84 1.40 12.39 -0.28
N PHE A 85 2.39 11.64 0.18
CA PHE A 85 2.93 11.73 1.53
C PHE A 85 3.65 13.05 1.80
N TYR A 86 4.34 13.60 0.80
CA TYR A 86 4.91 14.94 0.90
C TYR A 86 3.83 16.01 1.11
N VAL A 87 2.71 15.90 0.38
CA VAL A 87 1.56 16.82 0.56
C VAL A 87 0.88 16.61 1.91
N PHE A 88 0.70 15.37 2.38
CA PHE A 88 0.20 15.13 3.74
C PHE A 88 1.12 15.73 4.80
N TYR A 89 2.42 15.57 4.64
CA TYR A 89 3.39 16.09 5.60
C TYR A 89 3.42 17.63 5.64
N THR A 90 3.27 18.31 4.50
CA THR A 90 3.50 19.77 4.42
C THR A 90 2.24 20.62 4.46
N SER A 91 1.07 20.06 4.15
CA SER A 91 -0.16 20.83 3.99
C SER A 91 -1.05 20.82 5.23
N GLU A 92 -1.88 21.85 5.34
CA GLU A 92 -2.94 22.00 6.36
C GLU A 92 -4.29 22.36 5.73
N ASN A 93 -4.36 22.39 4.40
CA ASN A 93 -5.52 22.86 3.67
C ASN A 93 -6.23 21.67 2.99
N TYR A 94 -7.55 21.60 3.22
CA TYR A 94 -8.44 20.55 2.73
C TYR A 94 -8.29 20.26 1.22
N TRP A 95 -8.13 21.28 0.38
CA TRP A 95 -8.00 21.11 -1.07
C TRP A 95 -6.71 20.39 -1.48
N PHE A 96 -5.62 20.64 -0.76
CA PHE A 96 -4.38 19.91 -0.98
C PHE A 96 -4.49 18.47 -0.47
N PHE A 97 -5.26 18.22 0.60
CA PHE A 97 -5.57 16.86 1.02
C PHE A 97 -6.41 16.11 -0.02
N ILE A 98 -7.34 16.76 -0.73
CA ILE A 98 -8.03 16.12 -1.86
C ILE A 98 -7.01 15.63 -2.90
N LEU A 99 -6.07 16.48 -3.30
CA LEU A 99 -5.01 16.09 -4.24
C LEU A 99 -4.18 14.93 -3.71
N ALA A 100 -3.80 14.96 -2.43
CA ALA A 100 -3.04 13.89 -1.78
C ALA A 100 -3.82 12.56 -1.75
N PHE A 101 -5.13 12.59 -1.45
CA PHE A 101 -6.01 11.41 -1.45
C PHE A 101 -6.22 10.84 -2.86
N ILE A 102 -6.32 11.70 -3.88
CA ILE A 102 -6.39 11.28 -5.29
C ILE A 102 -5.10 10.57 -5.69
N LEU A 103 -3.93 11.21 -5.46
CA LEU A 103 -2.63 10.63 -5.77
C LEU A 103 -2.40 9.32 -5.03
N TYR A 104 -2.79 9.25 -3.75
CA TYR A 104 -2.75 8.02 -2.98
C TYR A 104 -3.64 6.94 -3.57
N GLY A 105 -4.89 7.26 -3.92
CA GLY A 105 -5.84 6.32 -4.51
C GLY A 105 -5.35 5.74 -5.83
N VAL A 106 -4.85 6.60 -6.73
CA VAL A 106 -4.22 6.17 -7.99
C VAL A 106 -2.99 5.31 -7.70
N GLY A 107 -2.12 5.72 -6.78
CA GLY A 107 -0.96 4.94 -6.38
C GLY A 107 -1.33 3.55 -5.83
N ASP A 108 -2.40 3.45 -5.04
CA ASP A 108 -2.86 2.17 -4.47
C ASP A 108 -3.46 1.24 -5.53
N ALA A 109 -4.23 1.77 -6.49
CA ALA A 109 -4.74 0.99 -7.62
C ALA A 109 -3.61 0.28 -8.40
N PHE A 110 -2.54 1.00 -8.72
CA PHE A 110 -1.37 0.44 -9.42
C PHE A 110 -0.57 -0.59 -8.58
N ARG A 111 -0.74 -0.58 -7.27
CA ARG A 111 0.01 -1.44 -6.34
C ARG A 111 -0.72 -2.74 -5.98
N THR A 112 -2.03 -2.69 -5.74
CA THR A 112 -2.80 -3.78 -5.10
C THR A 112 -2.88 -5.03 -5.96
N GLY A 113 -3.05 -4.91 -7.28
CA GLY A 113 -3.12 -6.04 -8.21
C GLY A 113 -1.76 -6.68 -8.55
N THR A 114 -0.69 -5.87 -8.51
CA THR A 114 0.59 -6.25 -9.11
C THR A 114 1.30 -7.38 -8.36
N HIS A 115 1.31 -7.35 -7.02
CA HIS A 115 2.04 -8.35 -6.24
C HIS A 115 1.43 -9.76 -6.35
N LYS A 116 0.10 -9.85 -6.22
CA LYS A 116 -0.61 -11.12 -6.36
C LYS A 116 -0.47 -11.65 -7.78
N GLY A 117 -0.59 -10.79 -8.79
CA GLY A 117 -0.35 -11.13 -10.19
C GLY A 117 1.03 -11.75 -10.42
N MET A 118 2.10 -11.08 -9.96
CA MET A 118 3.47 -11.60 -10.08
C MET A 118 3.64 -13.00 -9.45
N ILE A 119 3.02 -13.25 -8.30
CA ILE A 119 3.07 -14.57 -7.65
C ILE A 119 2.33 -15.61 -8.50
N MET A 120 1.13 -15.30 -9.00
CA MET A 120 0.35 -16.22 -9.82
C MET A 120 1.04 -16.54 -11.14
N ASP A 121 1.63 -15.53 -11.78
CA ASP A 121 2.40 -15.66 -13.03
C ASP A 121 3.64 -16.54 -12.80
N TYR A 122 4.37 -16.30 -11.70
CA TYR A 122 5.54 -17.10 -11.33
C TYR A 122 5.21 -18.57 -11.09
N LEU A 123 4.13 -18.86 -10.36
CA LEU A 123 3.69 -20.24 -10.10
C LEU A 123 3.22 -20.92 -11.38
N LYS A 124 2.59 -20.19 -12.30
CA LYS A 124 2.18 -20.72 -13.61
C LYS A 124 3.40 -21.08 -14.46
N LEU A 125 4.40 -20.21 -14.54
CA LEU A 125 5.65 -20.44 -15.30
C LEU A 125 6.43 -21.66 -14.80
N ASN A 126 6.44 -21.91 -13.49
CA ASN A 126 7.12 -23.05 -12.88
C ASN A 126 6.24 -24.32 -12.79
N LYS A 127 5.02 -24.31 -13.34
CA LYS A 127 4.05 -25.42 -13.25
C LYS A 127 3.67 -25.81 -11.81
N TRP A 128 3.67 -24.86 -10.87
CA TRP A 128 3.31 -25.04 -9.45
C TRP A 128 1.93 -24.46 -9.12
N SER A 129 0.97 -24.61 -10.03
CA SER A 129 -0.35 -24.01 -9.87
C SER A 129 -1.20 -24.64 -8.75
N ASP A 130 -0.90 -25.89 -8.40
CA ASP A 130 -1.42 -26.64 -7.26
C ASP A 130 -1.05 -25.99 -5.90
N GLN A 131 0.09 -25.29 -5.84
CA GLN A 131 0.59 -24.68 -4.61
C GLN A 131 0.08 -23.25 -4.34
N LYS A 132 -0.75 -22.68 -5.24
CA LYS A 132 -1.18 -21.27 -5.21
C LYS A 132 -1.71 -20.81 -3.86
N ILE A 133 -2.59 -21.60 -3.24
CA ILE A 133 -3.22 -21.24 -1.96
C ILE A 133 -2.17 -21.14 -0.86
N GLN A 134 -1.33 -22.16 -0.71
CA GLN A 134 -0.32 -22.20 0.34
C GLN A 134 0.78 -21.16 0.11
N TYR A 135 1.29 -21.05 -1.12
CA TYR A 135 2.35 -20.11 -1.48
C TYR A 135 1.90 -18.65 -1.28
N TYR A 136 0.69 -18.31 -1.72
CA TYR A 136 0.12 -16.98 -1.50
C TYR A 136 -0.17 -16.75 -0.01
N GLY A 137 -0.71 -17.74 0.70
CA GLY A 137 -0.96 -17.65 2.15
C GLY A 137 0.31 -17.30 2.92
N HIS A 138 1.41 -17.99 2.66
CA HIS A 138 2.70 -17.74 3.30
C HIS A 138 3.27 -16.35 3.01
N THR A 139 3.30 -15.94 1.74
CA THR A 139 3.76 -14.60 1.35
C THR A 139 2.86 -13.50 1.91
N ARG A 140 1.54 -13.76 2.05
CA ARG A 140 0.60 -12.88 2.72
C ARG A 140 0.84 -12.82 4.23
N SER A 141 1.22 -13.91 4.89
CA SER A 141 1.62 -13.89 6.31
C SER A 141 2.83 -12.97 6.55
N CYS A 142 3.82 -12.96 5.65
CA CYS A 142 4.93 -12.01 5.72
C CYS A 142 4.46 -10.55 5.61
N SER A 143 3.45 -10.29 4.78
CA SER A 143 2.82 -8.96 4.70
C SER A 143 2.15 -8.56 6.02
N GLN A 144 1.38 -9.47 6.64
CA GLN A 144 0.72 -9.20 7.93
C GLN A 144 1.72 -8.96 9.07
N LYS A 145 2.86 -9.67 9.07
CA LYS A 145 3.95 -9.39 10.01
C LYS A 145 4.50 -7.97 9.84
N GLY A 146 4.66 -7.52 8.59
CA GLY A 146 5.04 -6.14 8.28
C GLY A 146 4.05 -5.15 8.86
N SER A 147 2.75 -5.34 8.61
CA SER A 147 1.70 -4.47 9.18
C SER A 147 1.72 -4.44 10.71
N ALA A 148 1.88 -5.59 11.37
CA ALA A 148 1.92 -5.66 12.83
C ALA A 148 3.12 -4.88 13.42
N ILE A 149 4.31 -5.06 12.85
CA ILE A 149 5.51 -4.31 13.25
C ILE A 149 5.34 -2.83 12.96
N SER A 150 4.75 -2.49 11.80
CA SER A 150 4.46 -1.12 11.42
C SER A 150 3.60 -0.40 12.44
N SER A 151 2.49 -1.00 12.87
CA SER A 151 1.59 -0.40 13.85
C SER A 151 2.26 -0.19 15.21
N LEU A 152 3.08 -1.14 15.67
CA LEU A 152 3.84 -1.00 16.91
C LEU A 152 4.87 0.13 16.82
N LEU A 153 5.67 0.15 15.76
CA LEU A 153 6.69 1.19 15.54
C LEU A 153 6.06 2.57 15.36
N ALA A 154 4.95 2.68 14.63
CA ALA A 154 4.21 3.93 14.48
C ALA A 154 3.74 4.46 15.84
N GLY A 155 3.22 3.57 16.71
CA GLY A 155 2.84 3.94 18.07
C GLY A 155 4.01 4.47 18.89
N LEU A 156 5.19 3.83 18.79
CA LEU A 156 6.40 4.33 19.44
C LEU A 156 6.83 5.69 18.89
N ILE A 157 6.83 5.86 17.56
CA ILE A 157 7.20 7.13 16.91
C ILE A 157 6.30 8.26 17.41
N VAL A 158 4.98 8.07 17.36
CA VAL A 158 4.00 9.07 17.81
C VAL A 158 4.14 9.36 19.31
N PHE A 159 4.34 8.34 20.14
CA PHE A 159 4.47 8.50 21.59
C PHE A 159 5.71 9.32 21.96
N TYR A 160 6.85 9.07 21.31
CA TYR A 160 8.09 9.80 21.58
C TYR A 160 8.13 11.17 20.89
N SER A 161 7.56 11.32 19.69
CA SER A 161 7.54 12.59 18.97
C SER A 161 6.50 13.57 19.50
N GLY A 162 5.41 13.07 20.09
CA GLY A 162 4.23 13.85 20.43
C GLY A 162 3.47 14.43 19.23
N SER A 163 3.76 13.96 18.01
CA SER A 163 3.16 14.48 16.77
C SER A 163 2.81 13.35 15.79
N TYR A 164 1.58 13.39 15.26
CA TYR A 164 1.16 12.45 14.21
C TYR A 164 1.78 12.77 12.85
N GLN A 165 2.34 13.96 12.63
CA GLN A 165 2.90 14.36 11.35
C GLN A 165 4.17 13.56 10.97
N ASN A 166 4.94 13.11 11.96
CA ASN A 166 6.20 12.41 11.75
C ASN A 166 6.05 10.99 11.19
N ILE A 167 4.84 10.40 11.18
CA ILE A 167 4.60 9.06 10.63
C ILE A 167 4.62 9.02 9.09
N PHE A 168 4.68 10.18 8.44
CA PHE A 168 4.74 10.32 6.98
C PHE A 168 6.17 10.49 6.42
N LEU A 169 7.19 10.63 7.30
CA LEU A 169 8.61 10.67 6.97
C LEU A 169 9.30 9.36 7.37
#